data_AF-A0A962R4U1-F1
#
_entry.id   AF-A0A962R4U1-F1
#
_cell.length_a   1.000
_cell.length_b   1.000
_cell.length_c   1.000
_cell.angle_alpha   90.00
_cell.angle_beta   90.00
_cell.angle_gamma   90.00
#
_symmetry.space_group_name_H-M   'P 1'
#
loop_
_entity.id
_entity.type
_entity.pdbx_description
1 polymer ?
#
loop_
_entity_poly.entity_id
_entity_poly.type
_entity_poly.pdbx_seq_one_letter_code
_entity_poly.pdbx_strand_id
1 'polypeptide(L)' 'MFSKDMTIAGYDDELWAAMQAEVKRQEEHIELIASENYTSPRVMQAQGSVLTNKYA' A
#
# COMPACT_ATOMS: atom_id res chain seq x y z
N MET A 1 -10.82 11.78 15.33
CA MET A 1 -11.83 11.12 14.48
C MET A 1 -11.33 9.79 13.93
N PHE A 2 -10.05 9.62 13.59
CA PHE A 2 -9.39 8.31 13.54
C PHE A 2 -7.93 8.50 13.99
N SER A 3 -7.34 7.50 14.64
CA SER A 3 -5.97 7.59 15.14
C SER A 3 -4.97 7.03 14.13
N LYS A 4 -3.72 7.51 14.14
CA LYS A 4 -2.68 7.07 13.17
C LYS A 4 -2.25 5.61 13.37
N ASP A 5 -2.50 5.06 14.56
CA ASP A 5 -2.29 3.66 14.93
C ASP A 5 -3.40 2.72 14.43
N MET A 6 -4.47 3.25 13.82
CA MET A 6 -5.47 2.42 13.13
C MET A 6 -4.88 1.88 11.83
N THR A 7 -4.30 0.68 11.92
CA THR A 7 -3.67 -0.02 10.79
C THR A 7 -4.46 -1.27 10.41
N ILE A 8 -4.14 -1.87 9.25
CA ILE A 8 -4.76 -3.13 8.82
C ILE A 8 -4.27 -4.30 9.69
N ALA A 9 -3.00 -4.29 10.11
CA ALA A 9 -2.45 -5.30 11.00
C ALA A 9 -3.21 -5.32 12.35
N GLY A 10 -3.62 -6.50 12.80
CA GLY A 10 -4.42 -6.69 14.03
C GLY A 10 -5.91 -6.34 13.89
N TYR A 11 -6.33 -5.69 12.80
CA TYR A 11 -7.74 -5.50 12.45
C TYR A 11 -8.21 -6.57 11.45
N ASP A 12 -7.42 -6.78 10.40
CA ASP A 12 -7.63 -7.79 9.36
C ASP A 12 -6.28 -8.44 9.02
N ASP A 13 -5.95 -9.49 9.77
CA ASP A 13 -4.68 -10.20 9.65
C ASP A 13 -4.56 -10.98 8.34
N GLU A 14 -5.69 -11.43 7.76
CA GLU A 14 -5.70 -12.13 6.48
C GLU A 14 -5.31 -11.17 5.35
N LEU A 15 -5.93 -9.99 5.31
CA LEU A 15 -5.57 -8.95 4.36
C LEU A 15 -4.13 -8.48 4.55
N TRP A 16 -3.70 -8.26 5.80
CA TRP A 16 -2.34 -7.87 6.10
C TRP A 16 -1.32 -8.91 5.58
N ALA A 17 -1.58 -10.20 5.82
CA ALA A 17 -0.72 -11.27 5.33
C ALA A 17 -0.64 -11.29 3.79
N ALA A 18 -1.76 -11.07 3.10
CA ALA A 18 -1.79 -10.97 1.64
C ALA A 18 -0.96 -9.77 1.13
N MET A 19 -1.06 -8.62 1.79
CA MET A 19 -0.24 -7.44 1.43
C MET A 19 1.26 -7.72 1.58
N GLN A 20 1.67 -8.37 2.68
CA GLN A 20 3.09 -8.72 2.90
C GLN A 20 3.59 -9.76 1.89
N ALA A 21 2.75 -10.73 1.52
CA ALA A 21 3.08 -11.71 0.51
C ALA A 21 3.33 -11.05 -0.87
N GLU A 22 2.55 -10.03 -1.23
CA GLU A 22 2.76 -9.29 -2.48
C GLU A 22 4.04 -8.44 -2.46
N VAL A 23 4.36 -7.79 -1.34
CA VAL A 23 5.66 -7.09 -1.17
C VAL A 23 6.80 -8.07 -1.43
N LYS A 24 6.76 -9.24 -0.79
CA LYS A 24 7.77 -10.29 -0.97
C LYS A 24 7.85 -10.75 -2.43
N ARG A 25 6.70 -10.98 -3.08
CA ARG A 25 6.65 -11.39 -4.50
C ARG A 25 7.34 -10.38 -5.40
N GLN A 26 7.10 -9.09 -5.18
CA GLN A 26 7.72 -8.02 -5.96
C GLN A 26 9.22 -7.87 -5.68
N GLU A 27 9.69 -8.12 -4.46
CA GLU A 27 11.12 -8.00 -4.12
C GLU A 27 11.94 -9.21 -4.59
N GLU A 28 11.35 -10.40 -4.59
CA GLU A 28 12.06 -11.65 -4.92
C GLU A 28 12.02 -11.99 -6.42
N HIS A 29 11.13 -11.36 -7.20
CA HIS A 29 10.97 -11.64 -8.63
C HIS A 29 11.43 -10.46 -9.50
N ILE A 30 11.94 -10.78 -10.69
CA ILE A 30 12.25 -9.78 -11.71
C ILE A 30 10.96 -9.43 -12.45
N GLU A 31 10.52 -8.18 -12.32
CA GLU A 31 9.35 -7.68 -13.05
C GLU A 31 9.71 -7.26 -14.48
N LEU A 32 9.13 -7.96 -15.46
CA LEU A 32 9.37 -7.75 -16.90
C LEU A 32 8.15 -7.21 -17.64
N ILE A 33 7.08 -6.89 -16.91
CA ILE A 33 5.88 -6.28 -17.49
C ILE A 33 6.19 -4.81 -17.78
N ALA A 34 6.32 -4.48 -19.07
CA ALA A 34 6.83 -3.16 -19.51
C ALA A 34 6.00 -1.96 -19.03
N SER A 35 4.74 -2.16 -18.66
CA SER A 35 3.83 -1.13 -18.17
C SER A 35 3.81 -1.00 -16.64
N GLU A 36 4.43 -1.92 -15.90
CA GLU A 36 4.48 -1.90 -14.45
C GLU A 36 5.74 -1.17 -13.95
N ASN A 37 5.66 -0.62 -12.73
CA ASN A 37 6.76 0.13 -12.14
C ASN A 37 6.62 0.21 -10.60
N TYR A 38 7.75 0.46 -9.94
CA TYR A 38 7.78 0.80 -8.52
C TYR A 38 7.68 2.31 -8.36
N THR A 39 6.60 2.77 -7.74
CA THR A 39 6.45 4.19 -7.43
C THR A 39 7.29 4.58 -6.21
N SER A 40 7.61 5.87 -6.09
CA SER A 40 8.38 6.36 -4.95
C SER A 40 7.53 6.39 -3.66
N PRO A 41 8.15 6.27 -2.47
CA PRO A 41 7.42 6.39 -1.19
C PRO A 41 6.67 7.73 -1.03
N ARG A 42 7.16 8.80 -1.68
CA ARG A 42 6.52 10.12 -1.66
C ARG A 42 5.16 10.10 -2.37
N VAL A 43 5.03 9.32 -3.45
CA VAL A 43 3.76 9.17 -4.16
C VAL A 43 2.77 8.35 -3.32
N MET A 44 3.23 7.26 -2.71
CA MET A 44 2.38 6.45 -1.82
C MET A 44 1.87 7.26 -0.62
N GLN A 45 2.72 8.13 -0.05
CA GLN A 45 2.34 9.03 1.03
C GLN A 45 1.21 9.99 0.62
N ALA A 46 1.31 10.59 -0.58
CA ALA A 46 0.27 11.47 -1.09
C ALA A 46 -1.03 10.71 -1.37
N GLN A 47 -0.94 9.50 -1.92
CA GLN A 47 -2.08 8.63 -2.21
C GLN A 47 -2.85 8.24 -0.94
N GLY A 48 -2.15 7.95 0.16
CA GLY A 48 -2.76 7.64 1.47
C GLY A 48 -3.16 8.87 2.31
N SER A 49 -3.24 10.06 1.71
CA SER A 49 -3.48 11.31 2.45
C SER A 49 -4.97 11.66 2.57
N VAL A 50 -5.24 12.75 3.30
CA VAL A 50 -6.58 13.32 3.49
C VAL A 50 -7.27 13.76 2.19
N LEU A 51 -6.54 13.82 1.07
CA LEU A 51 -7.11 14.16 -0.24
C LEU A 51 -8.23 13.20 -0.66
N THR A 52 -8.21 11.95 -0.23
CA THR A 52 -9.26 10.95 -0.52
C THR A 52 -10.63 11.33 0.07
N ASN A 53 -10.68 12.20 1.08
CA ASN A 53 -11.92 12.63 1.71
C ASN A 53 -12.61 13.79 0.96
N LYS A 54 -11.96 14.35 -0.06
CA LYS A 54 -12.41 15.58 -0.71
C LYS A 54 -13.40 15.27 -1.84
N TYR A 55 -14.60 15.86 -1.76
CA TYR A 55 -15.51 15.99 -2.90
C TYR A 55 -15.16 17.28 -3.66
N ALA A 56 -14.83 17.16 -4.94
CA ALA A 56 -14.47 18.25 -5.84
C ALA A 56 -14.99 17.96 -7.24
#